data_AF-A0A7G5FD19-F1
#
_entry.id   AF-A0A7G5FD19-F1
#
_cell.length_a   1.000
_cell.length_b   1.000
_cell.length_c   1.000
_cell.angle_alpha   90.00
_cell.angle_beta   90.00
_cell.angle_gamma   90.00
#
_symmetry.space_group_name_H-M   'P 1'
#
loop_
_entity.id
_entity.type
_entity.pdbx_description
1 polymer ?
#
loop_
_entity_poly.entity_id
_entity_poly.type
_entity_poly.pdbx_seq_one_letter_code
_entity_poly.pdbx_strand_id
1 'polypeptide(L)' 'MNIIEDMLRLTPAPTVQREVAVFFLTVAVLVIVAFLATSSANGTLVLVLVGVLAVYAAGRLVYRLLNPAKVTTQR' A
#
# COMPACT_ATOMS: atom_id res chain seq x y z
N MET A 1 -13.85 -20.85 -16.47
CA MET A 1 -13.90 -20.15 -15.16
C MET A 1 -12.55 -19.48 -14.95
N ASN A 2 -12.53 -18.15 -14.94
CA ASN A 2 -11.30 -17.38 -14.75
C ASN A 2 -10.90 -17.43 -13.27
N ILE A 3 -9.79 -18.11 -12.97
CA ILE A 3 -9.22 -18.25 -11.62
C ILE A 3 -9.04 -16.87 -10.94
N ILE A 4 -8.72 -15.86 -11.75
CA ILE A 4 -8.54 -14.46 -11.31
C ILE A 4 -9.85 -13.86 -10.81
N GLU A 5 -10.96 -14.15 -11.47
CA GLU A 5 -12.29 -13.64 -11.14
C GLU A 5 -12.83 -14.30 -9.86
N ASP A 6 -12.52 -15.59 -9.68
CA ASP A 6 -12.85 -16.33 -8.46
C ASP A 6 -12.01 -15.87 -7.26
N MET A 7 -10.71 -15.60 -7.44
CA MET A 7 -9.87 -15.01 -6.39
C MET A 7 -10.34 -13.61 -5.99
N LEU A 8 -10.80 -12.80 -6.95
CA LEU A 8 -11.39 -11.49 -6.67
C LEU A 8 -12.70 -11.59 -5.89
N ARG A 9 -13.54 -12.60 -6.17
CA ARG A 9 -14.79 -12.87 -5.42
C ARG A 9 -14.55 -13.42 -4.01
N LEU A 10 -13.49 -14.22 -3.82
CA LEU A 10 -13.06 -14.74 -2.52
C LEU A 10 -12.40 -13.69 -1.63
N THR A 11 -12.01 -12.55 -2.21
CA THR A 11 -11.41 -11.47 -1.47
C THR A 11 -12.53 -10.63 -0.84
N PRO A 12 -12.70 -10.63 0.49
CA PRO A 12 -13.77 -9.85 1.13
C PRO A 12 -13.63 -8.37 0.76
N ALA A 13 -14.79 -7.71 0.66
CA ALA A 13 -14.93 -6.31 0.25
C ALA A 13 -13.88 -5.42 0.94
N PRO A 14 -13.30 -4.43 0.24
CA PRO A 14 -12.29 -3.56 0.82
C PRO A 14 -12.86 -2.82 2.03
N THR A 15 -12.52 -3.29 3.23
CA THR A 15 -12.83 -2.60 4.48
C THR A 15 -11.71 -1.62 4.81
N VAL A 16 -12.05 -0.50 5.43
CA VAL A 16 -11.08 0.49 5.91
C VAL A 16 -9.98 -0.17 6.76
N GLN A 17 -10.35 -1.17 7.57
CA GLN A 17 -9.42 -1.95 8.38
C GLN A 17 -8.37 -2.71 7.55
N ARG A 18 -8.77 -3.29 6.41
CA ARG A 18 -7.84 -3.99 5.51
C ARG A 18 -6.88 -3.01 4.83
N GLU A 19 -7.35 -1.83 4.45
CA GLU A 19 -6.49 -0.81 3.84
C GLU A 19 -5.44 -0.28 4.80
N VAL A 20 -5.82 -0.07 6.06
CA VAL A 20 -4.90 0.29 7.14
C VAL A 20 -3.86 -0.82 7.35
N ALA A 21 -4.26 -2.09 7.39
CA ALA A 21 -3.32 -3.21 7.51
C ALA A 21 -2.33 -3.29 6.33
N VAL A 22 -2.80 -3.07 5.10
CA VAL A 22 -1.96 -3.02 3.89
C VAL A 22 -1.00 -1.84 3.94
N PHE A 23 -1.42 -0.69 4.45
CA PHE A 23 -0.53 0.46 4.65
C PHE A 23 0.61 0.12 5.62
N PHE A 24 0.31 -0.43 6.79
CA PHE A 24 1.35 -0.82 7.76
C PHE A 24 2.32 -1.86 7.19
N LEU A 25 1.82 -2.85 6.45
CA LEU A 25 2.66 -3.83 5.76
C LEU A 25 3.57 -3.14 4.73
N THR A 26 3.04 -2.20 3.95
CA THR A 26 3.81 -1.45 2.95
C THR A 26 4.92 -0.63 3.61
N VAL A 27 4.61 0.06 4.71
CA VAL A 27 5.60 0.84 5.47
C VAL A 27 6.69 -0.07 6.05
N ALA A 28 6.33 -1.23 6.61
CA ALA A 28 7.29 -2.18 7.13
C ALA A 28 8.27 -2.67 6.04
N VAL A 29 7.76 -2.98 4.84
CA VAL A 29 8.58 -3.37 3.69
C VAL A 29 9.49 -2.21 3.26
N LEU A 30 8.96 -0.98 3.17
CA LEU A 30 9.76 0.20 2.79
C LEU A 30 10.90 0.46 3.78
N VAL A 31 10.69 0.26 5.08
CA VAL A 31 11.73 0.38 6.12
C VAL A 31 12.83 -0.66 5.91
N ILE A 32 12.46 -1.91 5.64
CA ILE A 32 13.43 -2.98 5.35
C ILE A 32 14.25 -2.64 4.09
N VAL A 33 13.60 -2.17 3.03
CA VAL A 33 14.26 -1.76 1.78
C VAL A 33 15.21 -0.60 2.02
N ALA A 34 14.80 0.42 2.80
CA ALA A 34 15.67 1.54 3.16
C ALA A 34 16.88 1.09 3.97
N PHE A 35 16.70 0.16 4.90
CA PHE A 35 17.80 -0.40 5.70
C PHE A 35 18.80 -1.19 4.86
N LEU A 36 18.33 -2.00 3.90
CA LEU A 36 19.20 -2.72 2.96
C LEU A 36 19.90 -1.76 1.98
N ALA A 37 19.30 -0.62 1.68
CA ALA A 37 19.83 0.34 0.71
C ALA A 37 21.07 1.09 1.21
N THR A 38 21.31 1.20 2.53
CA THR A 38 22.46 1.95 3.08
C THR A 38 23.82 1.34 2.74
N SER A 39 23.87 0.04 2.45
CA SER A 39 25.10 -0.66 2.02
C SER A 39 25.22 -0.76 0.48
N SER A 40 24.28 -0.20 -0.27
CA SER A 40 24.24 -0.28 -1.74
C SER A 40 24.91 0.92 -2.40
N ALA A 41 25.63 0.68 -3.50
CA ALA A 41 26.20 1.75 -4.33
C ALA A 41 25.13 2.72 -4.88
N ASN A 42 23.89 2.25 -5.02
CA ASN A 42 22.74 3.05 -5.46
C ASN A 42 21.84 3.48 -4.30
N GLY A 43 22.33 3.41 -3.06
CA GLY A 43 21.54 3.65 -1.84
C GLY A 43 20.77 4.96 -1.86
N THR A 44 21.40 6.05 -2.30
CA THR A 44 20.76 7.37 -2.39
C THR A 44 19.53 7.37 -3.32
N LEU A 45 19.62 6.76 -4.50
CA LEU A 45 18.49 6.67 -5.44
C LEU A 45 17.37 5.80 -4.88
N VAL A 46 17.72 4.69 -4.23
CA VAL A 46 16.74 3.80 -3.59
C VAL A 46 16.03 4.51 -2.44
N LEU A 47 16.76 5.26 -1.60
CA LEU A 47 16.19 6.03 -0.49
C LEU A 47 15.25 7.13 -1.00
N VAL A 48 15.59 7.82 -2.09
CA VAL A 48 14.71 8.80 -2.74
C VAL A 48 13.41 8.14 -3.22
N LEU A 49 13.50 6.99 -3.91
CA LEU A 49 12.34 6.25 -4.38
C LEU A 49 11.47 5.74 -3.23
N VAL A 50 12.08 5.19 -2.17
CA VAL A 50 11.39 4.76 -0.96
C VAL A 50 10.66 5.93 -0.30
N GLY A 51 11.30 7.11 -0.23
CA GLY A 51 10.68 8.33 0.28
C GLY A 51 9.44 8.74 -0.51
N VAL A 52 9.54 8.78 -1.84
CA VAL A 52 8.40 9.10 -2.72
C VAL A 52 7.26 8.09 -2.52
N LEU A 53 7.57 6.80 -2.44
CA LEU A 53 6.58 5.74 -2.20
C LEU A 53 5.92 5.86 -0.83
N ALA A 54 6.68 6.22 0.21
CA ALA A 54 6.14 6.42 1.56
C ALA A 54 5.15 7.60 1.59
N VAL A 55 5.50 8.72 0.96
CA VAL A 55 4.62 9.90 0.84
C VAL A 55 3.35 9.56 0.08
N TYR A 56 3.47 8.85 -1.05
CA TYR A 56 2.32 8.40 -1.83
C TYR A 56 1.41 7.45 -1.02
N ALA A 57 1.98 6.48 -0.31
CA ALA A 57 1.23 5.53 0.51
C ALA A 57 0.45 6.27 1.62
N ALA A 58 1.07 7.25 2.26
CA ALA A 58 0.43 8.06 3.29
C ALA A 58 -0.72 8.90 2.71
N GLY A 59 -0.48 9.60 1.60
CA GLY A 59 -1.51 10.38 0.91
C GLY A 59 -2.69 9.52 0.45
N ARG A 60 -2.41 8.32 -0.07
CA ARG A 60 -3.43 7.34 -0.47
C ARG A 60 -4.27 6.88 0.71
N LEU A 61 -3.64 6.57 1.86
CA LEU A 61 -4.36 6.17 3.08
C LEU A 61 -5.26 7.32 3.56
N VAL A 62 -4.71 8.53 3.68
CA VAL A 62 -5.45 9.72 4.11
C VAL A 62 -6.63 10.01 3.18
N TYR A 63 -6.44 9.92 1.86
CA TYR A 63 -7.53 10.11 0.89
C TYR A 63 -8.67 9.10 1.07
N ARG A 64 -8.34 7.83 1.34
CA ARG A 64 -9.36 6.79 1.57
C ARG A 64 -10.06 6.94 2.91
N LEU A 65 -9.33 7.35 3.96
CA LEU A 65 -9.90 7.67 5.28
C LEU A 65 -10.83 8.89 5.23
N LEU A 66 -10.51 9.91 4.43
CA LEU A 66 -11.34 11.10 4.24
C LEU A 66 -12.55 10.84 3.33
N ASN A 67 -12.48 9.86 2.44
CA ASN A 67 -13.56 9.51 1.52
C ASN A 67 -14.02 8.05 1.66
N PRO A 68 -14.51 7.63 2.84
CA PRO A 68 -14.91 6.24 3.06
C PRO A 68 -16.11 5.83 2.19
N ALA A 69 -16.97 6.78 1.80
CA ALA A 69 -18.20 6.52 1.03
C ALA A 69 -17.96 5.99 -0.40
N LYS A 70 -16.83 6.33 -1.05
CA LYS A 70 -16.49 5.77 -2.38
C LYS A 70 -16.09 4.30 -2.33
N VAL A 71 -15.88 3.75 -1.14
CA VAL A 71 -15.58 2.32 -0.93
C VAL A 71 -16.86 1.49 -0.77
N THR A 72 -17.99 2.13 -0.43
CA THR A 72 -19.27 1.45 -0.15
C THR A 72 -20.30 1.57 -1.29
N THR A 73 -20.15 2.52 -2.22
CA THR A 73 -21.07 2.70 -3.37
C THR A 73 -20.64 1.89 -4.61
N GLN A 74 -20.32 0.61 -4.41
CA GLN A 74 -20.49 -0.42 -5.44
C GLN A 74 -21.46 -1.48 -4.90
N ARG A 75 -22.67 -1.04 -4.55
CA ARG A 75 -23.82 -1.92 -4.36
C ARG A 75 -24.62 -1.98 -5.65
#